data_AF-X0ZQI2-F1
#
_entry.id   AF-X0ZQI2-F1
#
_cell.length_a   1.000
_cell.length_b   1.000
_cell.length_c   1.000
_cell.angle_alpha   90.00
_cell.angle_beta   90.00
_cell.angle_gamma   90.00
#
_symmetry.space_group_name_H-M   'P 1'
#
loop_
_entity.id
_entity.type
_entity.pdbx_description
1 polymer ?
#
loop_
_entity_poly.entity_id
_entity_poly.type
_entity_poly.pdbx_seq_one_letter_code
_entity_poly.pdbx_strand_id
1 'polypeptide(L)'
;VGAIVQCGATPVLIDVRDDFDMDANQIEASITTKTKGIIPVHLNGHACEMDRIMELAKKYNLKVIEDAAQALGASFKGRKCSSFGDTGIFSFYPAKMLGTAGDGGMICTDDDELARKLRAFRDNGRVESVDILECFGWCTRLDN
;
A
#
# COMPACT_ATOMS: atom_id res chain seq x y z
N VAL A 1 -1.90 -8.07 6.46
CA VAL A 1 -1.41 -8.58 7.77
C VAL A 1 0.05 -9.05 7.72
N GLY A 2 0.41 -10.02 6.88
CA GLY A 2 1.78 -10.57 6.84
C GLY A 2 2.89 -9.53 6.70
N ALA A 3 2.77 -8.58 5.76
CA ALA A 3 3.75 -7.51 5.56
C ALA A 3 3.94 -6.61 6.80
N ILE A 4 2.87 -6.35 7.57
CA ILE A 4 2.92 -5.55 8.81
C ILE A 4 3.74 -6.29 9.88
N VAL A 5 3.51 -7.59 10.02
CA VAL A 5 4.23 -8.42 10.99
C VAL A 5 5.71 -8.57 10.60
N GLN A 6 5.99 -8.72 9.31
CA GLN A 6 7.36 -8.88 8.79
C GLN A 6 8.22 -7.63 9.04
N CYS A 7 7.64 -6.42 9.06
CA CYS A 7 8.36 -5.21 9.44
C CYS A 7 8.43 -4.98 10.97
N GLY A 8 7.96 -5.93 11.78
CA GLY A 8 7.98 -5.86 13.25
C GLY A 8 6.86 -5.00 13.85
N ALA A 9 5.88 -4.58 13.05
CA ALA A 9 4.74 -3.81 13.51
C ALA A 9 3.58 -4.70 13.98
N THR A 10 2.65 -4.12 14.73
CA THR A 10 1.44 -4.82 15.22
C THR A 10 0.24 -4.41 14.37
N PRO A 11 -0.43 -5.34 13.66
CA PRO A 11 -1.67 -5.04 12.96
C PRO A 11 -2.78 -4.75 13.98
N VAL A 12 -3.52 -3.67 13.75
CA VAL A 12 -4.78 -3.36 14.43
C VAL A 12 -5.88 -3.52 13.40
N LEU A 13 -6.77 -4.50 13.61
CA LEU A 13 -7.83 -4.83 12.67
C LEU A 13 -9.02 -3.88 12.87
N ILE A 14 -9.57 -3.41 11.76
CA ILE A 14 -10.80 -2.63 11.69
C ILE A 14 -11.83 -3.49 10.96
N ASP A 15 -13.07 -3.48 11.44
CA ASP A 15 -14.13 -4.26 10.81
C ASP A 15 -14.51 -3.69 9.43
N VAL A 16 -15.26 -4.47 8.66
CA VAL A 16 -15.70 -4.10 7.31
C VAL A 16 -17.17 -3.69 7.30
N ARG A 17 -17.57 -2.92 6.30
CA ARG A 17 -18.99 -2.67 6.00
C ARG A 17 -19.56 -3.82 5.13
N ASP A 18 -20.83 -3.69 4.76
CA ASP A 18 -21.53 -4.67 3.89
C ASP A 18 -20.90 -4.80 2.48
N ASP A 19 -20.13 -3.80 2.05
CA ASP A 19 -19.36 -3.81 0.80
C ASP A 19 -17.99 -4.51 0.93
N PHE A 20 -17.68 -5.05 2.12
CA PHE A 20 -16.44 -5.72 2.50
C PHE A 20 -15.18 -4.83 2.53
N ASP A 21 -15.32 -3.52 2.33
CA ASP A 21 -14.24 -2.57 2.54
C ASP A 21 -14.20 -2.12 4.01
N MET A 22 -13.03 -1.67 4.47
CA MET A 22 -12.82 -1.17 5.84
C MET A 22 -13.83 -0.07 6.21
N ASP A 23 -14.47 -0.20 7.38
CA ASP A 23 -15.36 0.82 7.93
C ASP A 23 -14.54 2.00 8.50
N ALA A 24 -14.55 3.12 7.78
CA ALA A 24 -13.77 4.30 8.13
C ALA A 24 -14.24 4.96 9.45
N ASN A 25 -15.45 4.67 9.91
CA ASN A 25 -15.98 5.20 11.17
C ASN A 25 -15.34 4.55 12.41
N GLN A 26 -14.80 3.33 12.27
CA GLN A 26 -14.16 2.60 13.36
C GLN A 26 -12.66 2.89 13.50
N ILE A 27 -12.06 3.55 12.51
CA ILE A 27 -10.62 3.85 12.49
C ILE A 27 -10.23 4.74 13.67
N GLU A 28 -10.93 5.85 13.87
CA GLU A 28 -10.54 6.90 14.83
C GLU A 28 -10.45 6.37 16.27
N ALA A 29 -11.38 5.49 16.66
CA ALA A 29 -11.39 4.87 17.99
C ALA A 29 -10.23 3.87 18.21
N SER A 30 -9.64 3.38 17.13
CA SER A 30 -8.54 2.40 17.16
C SER A 30 -7.15 3.07 17.08
N ILE A 31 -7.09 4.39 16.90
CA ILE A 31 -5.84 5.13 16.85
C ILE A 31 -5.23 5.23 18.25
N THR A 32 -3.93 4.96 18.33
CA THR A 32 -3.12 5.11 19.54
C THR A 32 -1.87 5.92 19.23
N THR A 33 -1.10 6.27 20.26
CA THR A 33 0.22 6.90 20.09
C THR A 33 1.23 6.03 19.33
N LYS A 34 0.95 4.72 19.19
CA LYS A 34 1.78 3.77 18.45
C LYS A 34 1.36 3.64 16.98
N THR A 35 0.20 4.13 16.59
CA THR A 35 -0.30 4.03 15.22
C THR A 35 0.61 4.81 14.27
N LYS A 36 1.06 4.18 13.18
CA LYS A 36 1.95 4.80 12.18
C LYS A 36 1.31 4.98 10.81
N GLY A 37 0.32 4.16 10.49
CA GLY A 37 -0.36 4.26 9.21
C GLY A 37 -1.63 3.43 9.14
N ILE A 38 -2.37 3.65 8.06
CA ILE A 38 -3.60 2.98 7.70
C ILE A 38 -3.36 2.27 6.35
N ILE A 39 -3.80 1.03 6.24
CA ILE A 39 -3.70 0.24 4.99
C ILE A 39 -5.12 -0.11 4.53
N PRO A 40 -5.82 0.78 3.80
CA PRO A 40 -7.11 0.44 3.21
C PRO A 40 -6.91 -0.59 2.10
N VAL A 41 -7.72 -1.66 2.12
CA VAL A 41 -7.76 -2.67 1.06
C VAL A 41 -8.97 -2.37 0.18
N HIS A 42 -8.73 -2.11 -1.10
CA HIS A 42 -9.76 -1.90 -2.11
C HIS A 42 -10.25 -3.25 -2.64
N LEU A 43 -11.18 -3.86 -1.93
CA LEU A 43 -11.54 -5.25 -2.16
C LEU A 43 -12.45 -5.39 -3.38
N ASN A 44 -12.25 -6.44 -4.18
CA ASN A 44 -13.07 -6.74 -5.37
C ASN A 44 -13.19 -5.58 -6.38
N GLY A 45 -12.23 -4.65 -6.39
CA GLY A 45 -12.27 -3.47 -7.26
C GLY A 45 -13.16 -2.33 -6.75
N HIS A 46 -13.68 -2.44 -5.54
CA HIS A 46 -14.36 -1.36 -4.83
C HIS A 46 -13.34 -0.50 -4.10
N ALA A 47 -13.54 0.81 -4.18
CA ALA A 47 -12.66 1.77 -3.53
C ALA A 47 -13.22 2.10 -2.14
N CYS A 48 -12.35 2.10 -1.13
CA CYS A 48 -12.71 2.48 0.23
C CYS A 48 -13.19 3.94 0.30
N GLU A 49 -13.75 4.34 1.45
CA GLU A 49 -14.14 5.71 1.77
C GLU A 49 -12.91 6.64 1.94
N MET A 50 -12.21 6.91 0.84
CA MET A 50 -10.88 7.53 0.87
C MET A 50 -10.89 8.94 1.42
N ASP A 51 -11.95 9.72 1.25
CA ASP A 51 -12.04 11.07 1.84
C ASP A 51 -11.92 11.00 3.38
N ARG A 52 -12.64 10.07 4.02
CA ARG A 52 -12.63 9.92 5.48
C ARG A 52 -11.30 9.36 5.97
N ILE A 53 -10.75 8.38 5.26
CA ILE A 53 -9.43 7.80 5.58
C ILE A 53 -8.34 8.87 5.50
N MET A 54 -8.32 9.68 4.44
CA MET A 54 -7.33 10.73 4.25
C MET A 54 -7.50 11.88 5.26
N GLU A 55 -8.74 12.23 5.62
CA GLU A 55 -9.03 13.19 6.70
C GLU A 55 -8.41 12.74 8.02
N LEU A 56 -8.67 11.50 8.43
CA LEU A 56 -8.13 10.92 9.66
C LEU A 56 -6.60 10.81 9.60
N ALA A 57 -6.04 10.35 8.48
CA ALA A 57 -4.61 10.25 8.30
C ALA A 57 -3.93 11.62 8.47
N LYS A 58 -4.50 12.67 7.86
CA LYS A 58 -3.99 14.04 8.02
C LYS A 58 -4.13 14.55 9.46
N LYS A 59 -5.29 14.32 10.10
CA LYS A 59 -5.57 14.76 11.48
C LYS A 59 -4.57 14.17 12.49
N TYR A 60 -4.19 12.90 12.31
CA TYR A 60 -3.33 12.16 13.23
C TYR A 60 -1.89 11.99 12.73
N ASN A 61 -1.53 12.63 11.61
CA ASN A 61 -0.21 12.51 10.96
C ASN A 61 0.21 11.05 10.72
N LEU A 62 -0.71 10.27 10.14
CA LEU A 62 -0.53 8.86 9.80
C LEU A 62 -0.24 8.70 8.31
N LYS A 63 0.56 7.69 7.97
CA LYS A 63 0.80 7.27 6.59
C LYS A 63 -0.37 6.48 6.03
N VAL A 64 -0.61 6.54 4.72
CA VAL A 64 -1.62 5.73 4.03
C VAL A 64 -0.95 4.92 2.94
N ILE A 65 -1.10 3.60 3.00
CA ILE A 65 -0.64 2.65 1.99
C ILE A 65 -1.86 1.97 1.40
N GLU A 66 -2.25 2.32 0.17
CA GLU A 66 -3.39 1.71 -0.49
C GLU A 66 -3.05 0.28 -0.95
N ASP A 67 -3.80 -0.72 -0.48
CA ASP A 67 -3.76 -2.07 -1.06
C ASP A 67 -4.81 -2.18 -2.16
N ALA A 68 -4.38 -1.93 -3.39
CA ALA A 68 -5.19 -2.05 -4.60
C ALA A 68 -4.89 -3.35 -5.35
N ALA A 69 -4.49 -4.43 -4.66
CA ALA A 69 -4.22 -5.73 -5.28
C ALA A 69 -5.40 -6.29 -6.11
N GLN A 70 -6.62 -5.78 -5.94
CA GLN A 70 -7.81 -6.14 -6.72
C GLN A 70 -8.48 -4.95 -7.41
N ALA A 71 -7.87 -3.76 -7.36
CA ALA A 71 -8.54 -2.51 -7.73
C ALA A 71 -7.80 -1.72 -8.81
N LEU A 72 -7.05 -2.41 -9.68
CA LEU A 72 -6.50 -1.80 -10.89
C LEU A 72 -7.64 -1.23 -11.75
N GLY A 73 -7.59 0.06 -12.03
CA GLY A 73 -8.60 0.77 -12.83
C GLY A 73 -9.77 1.35 -12.04
N ALA A 74 -9.98 0.93 -10.79
CA ALA A 74 -11.03 1.45 -9.90
C ALA A 74 -10.79 2.92 -9.54
N SER A 75 -11.85 3.60 -9.12
CA SER A 75 -11.80 5.00 -8.73
C SER A 75 -12.79 5.33 -7.62
N PHE A 76 -12.41 6.26 -6.76
CA PHE A 76 -13.31 6.93 -5.83
C PHE A 76 -13.47 8.39 -6.25
N LYS A 77 -14.71 8.84 -6.48
CA LYS A 77 -15.03 10.23 -6.90
C LYS A 77 -14.18 10.73 -8.09
N GLY A 78 -13.93 9.86 -9.07
CA GLY A 78 -13.17 10.18 -10.28
C GLY A 78 -11.64 10.12 -10.14
N ARG A 79 -11.08 9.99 -8.92
CA ARG A 79 -9.65 9.78 -8.69
C ARG A 79 -9.35 8.28 -8.59
N LYS A 80 -8.27 7.83 -9.24
CA LYS A 80 -7.90 6.40 -9.33
C LYS A 80 -7.38 5.85 -8.00
N CYS A 81 -7.68 4.59 -7.71
CA CYS A 81 -7.08 3.88 -6.57
C CYS A 81 -5.56 3.83 -6.70
N SER A 82 -4.87 3.76 -5.57
CA SER A 82 -3.40 3.88 -5.44
C SER A 82 -2.83 5.25 -5.80
N SER A 83 -3.66 6.29 -5.79
CA SER A 83 -3.22 7.68 -6.03
C SER A 83 -3.59 8.64 -4.91
N PHE A 84 -4.17 8.19 -3.81
CA PHE A 84 -4.64 9.02 -2.69
C PHE A 84 -3.61 9.13 -1.56
N GLY A 85 -3.06 7.99 -1.15
CA GLY A 85 -2.13 7.87 -0.01
C GLY A 85 -0.69 8.24 -0.35
N ASP A 86 0.22 7.93 0.56
CA ASP A 86 1.67 8.11 0.33
C ASP A 86 2.17 7.15 -0.77
N THR A 87 1.56 5.98 -0.85
CA THR A 87 1.85 4.98 -1.88
C THR A 87 0.68 4.02 -2.03
N GLY A 88 0.60 3.34 -3.16
CA GLY A 88 -0.31 2.22 -3.35
C GLY A 88 0.36 1.04 -4.03
N ILE A 89 -0.25 -0.13 -3.87
CA ILE A 89 0.27 -1.39 -4.38
C ILE A 89 -0.74 -2.10 -5.28
N PHE A 90 -0.23 -2.82 -6.26
CA PHE A 90 -1.00 -3.70 -7.13
C PHE A 90 -0.41 -5.11 -7.12
N SER A 91 -1.27 -6.09 -7.36
CA SER A 91 -0.89 -7.48 -7.58
C SER A 91 -1.16 -7.83 -9.04
N PHE A 92 -0.23 -8.57 -9.63
CA PHE A 92 -0.35 -9.15 -10.96
C PHE A 92 -0.34 -10.67 -10.92
N TYR A 93 -0.81 -11.27 -9.81
CA TYR A 93 -1.08 -12.71 -9.77
C TYR A 93 -1.98 -13.12 -10.97
N PRO A 94 -1.88 -14.34 -11.54
CA PRO A 94 -2.47 -14.63 -12.84
C PRO A 94 -4.00 -14.46 -12.90
N ALA A 95 -4.68 -14.57 -11.76
CA ALA A 95 -6.13 -14.38 -11.66
C ALA A 95 -6.57 -12.91 -11.45
N LYS A 96 -5.64 -11.95 -11.42
CA LYS A 96 -5.95 -10.52 -11.29
C LYS A 96 -6.40 -9.94 -12.63
N MET A 97 -7.03 -8.76 -12.58
CA MET A 97 -7.53 -8.07 -13.79
C MET A 97 -6.42 -7.86 -14.84
N LEU A 98 -5.20 -7.56 -14.38
CA LEU A 98 -3.98 -7.59 -15.18
C LEU A 98 -3.02 -8.57 -14.51
N GLY A 99 -2.98 -9.81 -15.01
CA GLY A 99 -2.11 -10.87 -14.52
C GLY A 99 -0.83 -11.01 -15.35
N THR A 100 0.26 -11.45 -14.71
CA THR A 100 1.46 -11.95 -15.38
C THR A 100 1.41 -13.47 -15.52
N ALA A 101 2.35 -14.04 -16.29
CA ALA A 101 2.59 -15.49 -16.33
C ALA A 101 3.38 -15.97 -15.10
N GLY A 102 2.82 -15.77 -13.91
CA GLY A 102 3.46 -16.06 -12.63
C GLY A 102 3.06 -15.06 -11.55
N ASP A 103 3.94 -14.84 -10.58
CA ASP A 103 3.74 -13.81 -9.55
C ASP A 103 4.29 -12.46 -10.03
N GLY A 104 3.65 -11.37 -9.58
CA GLY A 104 4.07 -10.03 -9.90
C GLY A 104 3.33 -8.99 -9.05
N GLY A 105 3.92 -7.80 -8.98
CA GLY A 105 3.33 -6.68 -8.27
C GLY A 105 3.98 -5.36 -8.64
N MET A 106 3.35 -4.28 -8.20
CA MET A 106 3.81 -2.92 -8.44
C MET A 106 3.56 -2.08 -7.21
N ILE A 107 4.44 -1.11 -6.99
CA ILE A 107 4.25 -0.02 -6.04
C ILE A 107 4.26 1.28 -6.83
N CYS A 108 3.31 2.18 -6.56
CA CYS A 108 3.27 3.52 -7.12
C CYS A 108 3.28 4.57 -6.02
N THR A 109 3.94 5.69 -6.29
CA THR A 109 4.04 6.84 -5.39
C THR A 109 4.45 8.06 -6.22
N ASP A 110 4.03 9.24 -5.79
CA ASP A 110 4.46 10.53 -6.34
C ASP A 110 5.64 11.14 -5.56
N ASP A 111 6.11 10.46 -4.50
CA ASP A 111 7.25 10.88 -3.69
C ASP A 111 8.55 10.29 -4.25
N ASP A 112 9.39 11.15 -4.84
CA ASP A 112 10.67 10.76 -5.45
C ASP A 112 11.64 10.15 -4.43
N GLU A 113 11.63 10.62 -3.18
CA GLU A 113 12.51 10.10 -2.13
C GLU A 113 12.05 8.70 -1.71
N LEU A 114 10.73 8.51 -1.56
CA LEU A 114 10.15 7.19 -1.31
C LEU A 114 10.41 6.25 -2.49
N ALA A 115 10.23 6.71 -3.73
CA ALA A 115 10.49 5.93 -4.93
C ALA A 115 11.95 5.48 -5.01
N ARG A 116 12.91 6.36 -4.67
CA ARG A 116 14.34 6.01 -4.60
C ARG A 116 14.57 4.89 -3.57
N LYS A 117 14.06 5.05 -2.35
CA LYS A 117 14.20 4.06 -1.26
C LYS A 117 13.58 2.71 -1.65
N LEU A 118 12.39 2.72 -2.26
CA LEU A 118 11.72 1.50 -2.72
C LEU A 118 12.53 0.78 -3.81
N ARG A 119 13.15 1.51 -4.74
CA ARG A 119 14.06 0.93 -5.74
C ARG A 119 15.27 0.28 -5.09
N ALA A 120 15.85 0.91 -4.07
CA ALA A 120 16.93 0.34 -3.27
C ALA A 120 16.50 -0.97 -2.60
N PHE A 121 15.39 -0.94 -1.86
CA PHE A 121 14.87 -2.13 -1.16
C PHE A 121 14.54 -3.28 -2.11
N ARG A 122 14.13 -3.01 -3.36
CA ARG A 122 13.79 -4.01 -4.37
C ARG A 122 14.99 -4.76 -4.95
N ASP A 123 16.16 -4.12 -4.97
CA ASP A 123 17.38 -4.68 -5.57
C ASP A 123 18.56 -4.69 -4.59
N ASN A 124 18.38 -5.41 -3.47
CA ASN A 124 19.43 -5.69 -2.50
C ASN A 124 20.13 -4.43 -1.93
N GLY A 125 19.44 -3.29 -1.90
CA GLY A 125 19.98 -2.01 -1.43
C GLY A 125 20.62 -1.13 -2.51
N ARG A 126 20.55 -1.53 -3.78
CA ARG A 126 21.21 -0.85 -4.91
C ARG A 126 20.27 0.12 -5.60
N VAL A 127 20.80 1.28 -5.99
CA VAL A 127 20.06 2.28 -6.78
C VAL A 127 20.83 2.65 -8.04
N GLU A 128 22.02 3.25 -7.90
CA GLU A 128 22.80 3.81 -9.02
C GLU A 128 24.04 2.98 -9.38
N SER A 129 24.59 2.25 -8.41
CA SER A 129 25.84 1.50 -8.54
C SER A 129 25.76 0.15 -7.81
N VAL A 130 26.56 -0.82 -8.26
CA VAL A 130 26.70 -2.13 -7.60
C VAL A 130 27.62 -2.09 -6.38
N ASP A 131 28.44 -1.04 -6.26
CA ASP A 131 29.49 -0.91 -5.24
C ASP A 131 29.00 -0.21 -3.96
N ILE A 132 27.86 0.49 -4.04
CA ILE A 132 27.30 1.26 -2.92
C ILE A 132 25.91 0.73 -2.60
N LEU A 133 25.72 0.30 -1.36
CA LEU A 133 24.42 -0.11 -0.81
C LEU A 133 23.89 1.01 0.08
N GLU A 134 22.68 1.49 -0.18
CA GLU A 134 22.01 2.52 0.65
C GLU A 134 21.34 1.93 1.89
N CYS A 135 20.92 0.66 1.81
CA CYS A 135 20.24 -0.05 2.88
C CYS A 135 20.40 -1.56 2.73
N PHE A 136 20.00 -2.32 3.75
CA PHE A 136 19.74 -3.75 3.58
C PHE A 136 18.40 -3.92 2.86
N GLY A 137 18.47 -4.37 1.59
CA GLY A 137 17.30 -4.66 0.76
C GLY A 137 17.05 -6.15 0.54
N TRP A 138 16.13 -6.45 -0.36
CA TRP A 138 15.74 -7.78 -0.79
C TRP A 138 15.91 -7.95 -2.30
N CYS A 139 15.86 -9.19 -2.78
CA CYS A 139 15.71 -9.47 -4.20
C CYS A 139 14.22 -9.66 -4.50
N THR A 140 13.53 -8.57 -4.86
CA THR A 140 12.09 -8.57 -5.21
C THR A 140 11.82 -7.93 -6.56
N ARG A 141 12.83 -7.95 -7.45
CA ARG A 141 12.68 -7.52 -8.83
C ARG A 141 11.67 -8.42 -9.54
N LEU A 142 10.88 -7.82 -10.41
CA LEU A 142 10.06 -8.58 -11.35
C LEU A 142 11.00 -9.20 -12.40
N ASP A 143 10.95 -10.51 -12.53
CA ASP A 143 11.76 -11.23 -13.52
C ASP A 143 11.25 -10.95 -14.95
N ASN A 144 12.18 -11.02 -15.90
CA ASN A 144 11.98 -10.71 -17.31
C ASN A 144 11.69 -11.92 -18.18
#